data_AF-U5YPM5-F1
#
_entry.id   AF-U5YPM5-F1
#
_cell.length_a   1.000
_cell.length_b   1.000
_cell.length_c   1.000
_cell.angle_alpha   90.00
_cell.angle_beta   90.00
_cell.angle_gamma   90.00
#
_symmetry.space_group_name_H-M   'P 1'
#
loop_
_entity.id
_entity.type
_entity.pdbx_description
1 polymer ?
#
loop_
_entity_poly.entity_id
_entity_poly.type
_entity_poly.pdbx_seq_one_letter_code
_entity_poly.pdbx_strand_id
1 'polypeptide(L)'
;AGVCVEDKLFPKTNSFIGDHQPLADREEFCGRIKAGKDSQADDDFSIVARVEALIAGQGMDEALRRAEAYHAAGADAILIHSKRSTASEILGFMEHWGQRCPVVIVPTMYYATPTEAFREAGISTVIWANHMMRA
;
A
#
# COMPACT_ATOMS: atom_id res chain seq x y z
N ALA A 1 3.39 4.77 16.18
CA ALA A 1 4.24 3.73 15.52
C ALA A 1 3.33 2.59 15.09
N GLY A 2 3.75 1.67 14.22
CA GLY A 2 2.81 0.71 13.68
C GLY A 2 3.43 -0.42 12.87
N VAL A 3 2.56 -1.24 12.29
CA VAL A 3 2.92 -2.35 11.40
C VAL A 3 2.30 -2.16 10.04
N CYS A 4 3.03 -2.61 9.01
CA CYS A 4 2.54 -2.67 7.64
C CYS A 4 2.41 -4.13 7.23
N VAL A 5 1.21 -4.54 6.84
CA VAL A 5 0.90 -5.91 6.41
C VAL A 5 0.44 -5.85 4.96
N GLU A 6 0.86 -6.81 4.14
CA GLU A 6 0.53 -6.85 2.71
C GLU A 6 -0.40 -8.02 2.35
N ASP A 7 -1.22 -7.81 1.33
CA ASP A 7 -2.27 -8.74 0.91
C ASP A 7 -1.79 -9.87 -0.01
N LYS A 8 -0.58 -10.37 0.22
CA LYS A 8 -0.07 -11.57 -0.45
C LYS A 8 -0.44 -12.84 0.30
N LEU A 9 -0.43 -13.96 -0.44
CA LEU A 9 -0.41 -15.29 0.16
C LEU A 9 0.90 -15.51 0.93
N PHE A 10 0.82 -16.27 2.02
CA PHE A 10 1.99 -16.72 2.77
C PHE A 10 2.48 -18.07 2.22
N PRO A 11 3.80 -18.31 2.08
CA PRO A 11 4.92 -17.44 2.43
C PRO A 11 5.10 -16.24 1.49
N LYS A 12 5.59 -15.12 2.04
CA LYS A 12 5.78 -13.86 1.30
C LYS A 12 6.69 -14.06 0.08
N THR A 13 6.21 -13.63 -1.09
CA THR A 13 7.02 -13.47 -2.30
C THR A 13 7.41 -12.00 -2.47
N ASN A 14 8.68 -11.72 -2.79
CA ASN A 14 9.16 -10.34 -3.00
C ASN A 14 8.45 -9.69 -4.20
N SER A 15 8.11 -8.40 -4.10
CA SER A 15 7.36 -7.63 -5.11
C SER A 15 8.07 -7.48 -6.47
N PHE A 16 9.36 -7.81 -6.56
CA PHE A 16 10.13 -7.76 -7.80
C PHE A 16 10.26 -9.12 -8.51
N ILE A 17 9.67 -10.20 -7.98
CA ILE A 17 9.81 -11.56 -8.54
C ILE A 17 8.58 -11.95 -9.39
N GLY A 18 8.76 -12.06 -10.70
CA GLY A 18 7.72 -12.58 -11.62
C GLY A 18 6.51 -11.67 -11.85
N ASP A 19 5.59 -12.14 -12.68
CA ASP A 19 4.31 -11.49 -12.99
C ASP A 19 3.13 -12.34 -12.46
N HIS A 20 1.99 -11.70 -12.17
CA HIS A 20 0.77 -12.35 -11.70
C HIS A 20 0.91 -13.16 -10.40
N GLN A 21 1.55 -12.57 -9.38
CA GLN A 21 1.60 -13.17 -8.05
C GLN A 21 0.17 -13.31 -7.48
N PRO A 22 -0.19 -14.49 -6.93
CA PRO A 22 -1.49 -14.65 -6.30
C PRO A 22 -1.57 -13.79 -5.03
N LEU A 23 -2.66 -13.04 -4.93
CA LEU A 23 -2.99 -12.25 -3.75
C LEU A 23 -3.91 -13.06 -2.83
N ALA A 24 -3.89 -12.70 -1.55
CA ALA A 24 -4.87 -13.15 -0.59
C ALA A 24 -6.28 -12.80 -1.06
N ASP A 25 -7.24 -13.63 -0.64
CA ASP A 25 -8.63 -13.27 -0.75
C ASP A 25 -8.88 -11.97 0.04
N ARG A 26 -9.73 -11.10 -0.52
CA ARG A 26 -9.95 -9.77 0.04
C ARG A 26 -10.59 -9.85 1.42
N GLU A 27 -11.56 -10.75 1.61
CA GLU A 27 -12.25 -10.91 2.90
C GLU A 27 -11.32 -11.54 3.94
N GLU A 28 -10.50 -12.49 3.51
CA GLU A 28 -9.44 -13.08 4.34
C GLU A 28 -8.46 -12.03 4.85
N PHE A 29 -7.98 -11.14 3.97
CA PHE A 29 -7.10 -10.04 4.38
C PHE A 29 -7.80 -8.99 5.26
N CYS A 30 -9.06 -8.64 4.96
CA CYS A 30 -9.88 -7.82 5.85
C CYS A 30 -10.00 -8.43 7.25
N GLY A 31 -10.12 -9.76 7.35
CA GLY A 31 -10.12 -10.48 8.63
C GLY A 31 -8.82 -10.28 9.41
N ARG A 32 -7.66 -10.31 8.74
CA ARG A 32 -6.36 -10.04 9.36
C ARG A 32 -6.27 -8.60 9.90
N ILE A 33 -6.77 -7.62 9.14
CA ILE A 33 -6.79 -6.21 9.57
C ILE A 33 -7.65 -6.07 10.82
N LYS A 34 -8.90 -6.59 10.79
CA LYS A 34 -9.83 -6.53 11.93
C LYS A 34 -9.24 -7.19 13.17
N ALA A 35 -8.71 -8.41 13.03
CA ALA A 35 -8.05 -9.10 14.13
C ALA A 35 -6.86 -8.30 14.70
N GLY A 36 -6.10 -7.64 13.84
CA GLY A 36 -5.03 -6.73 14.24
C GLY A 36 -5.55 -5.54 15.05
N LYS A 37 -6.62 -4.88 14.59
CA LYS A 37 -7.26 -3.75 15.27
C LYS A 37 -7.89 -4.16 16.61
N ASP A 38 -8.58 -5.31 16.64
CA ASP A 38 -9.21 -5.86 17.85
C ASP A 38 -8.19 -6.25 18.94
N SER A 39 -6.93 -6.50 18.55
CA SER A 39 -5.85 -6.91 19.46
C SER A 39 -4.99 -5.75 19.95
N GLN A 40 -5.29 -4.51 19.56
CA GLN A 40 -4.50 -3.34 19.96
C GLN A 40 -4.71 -3.03 21.44
N ALA A 41 -3.61 -2.83 22.17
CA ALA A 41 -3.63 -2.35 23.55
C ALA A 41 -3.42 -0.83 23.66
N ASP A 42 -3.02 -0.19 22.56
CA ASP A 42 -2.71 1.22 22.44
C ASP A 42 -3.44 1.77 21.21
N ASP A 43 -4.31 2.75 21.41
CA ASP A 43 -5.14 3.38 20.37
C ASP A 43 -4.30 4.17 19.35
N ASP A 44 -3.07 4.58 19.73
CA ASP A 44 -2.14 5.28 18.83
C ASP A 44 -1.33 4.32 17.94
N PHE A 45 -1.50 3.00 18.11
CA PHE A 45 -0.82 2.00 17.28
C PHE A 45 -1.51 1.87 15.92
N SER A 46 -0.75 2.09 14.83
CA SER A 46 -1.30 2.09 13.47
C SER A 46 -1.12 0.75 12.75
N ILE A 47 -2.14 0.32 12.01
CA ILE A 47 -2.08 -0.77 11.03
C ILE A 47 -2.20 -0.18 9.63
N VAL A 48 -1.14 -0.34 8.84
CA VAL A 48 -1.09 0.07 7.44
C VAL A 48 -1.35 -1.14 6.56
N ALA A 49 -2.36 -1.07 5.71
CA ALA A 49 -2.66 -2.10 4.74
C ALA A 49 -1.94 -1.82 3.42
N ARG A 50 -1.02 -2.70 3.05
CA ARG A 50 -0.27 -2.62 1.80
C ARG A 50 -0.97 -3.39 0.69
N VAL A 51 -1.35 -2.67 -0.36
CA VAL A 51 -2.06 -3.19 -1.53
C VAL A 51 -1.05 -3.55 -2.62
N GLU A 52 -0.97 -4.83 -2.97
CA GLU A 52 -0.05 -5.35 -4.00
C GLU A 52 -0.73 -5.60 -5.36
N ALA A 53 -1.98 -5.16 -5.56
CA ALA A 53 -2.74 -5.34 -6.82
C ALA A 53 -2.01 -4.83 -8.07
N LEU A 54 -1.41 -3.64 -8.01
CA LEU A 54 -0.64 -3.08 -9.13
C LEU A 54 0.66 -3.87 -9.37
N ILE A 55 1.32 -4.33 -8.30
CA ILE A 55 2.51 -5.19 -8.38
C ILE A 55 2.18 -6.52 -9.06
N ALA A 56 1.04 -7.11 -8.70
CA ALA A 56 0.52 -8.36 -9.26
C ALA A 56 -0.08 -8.20 -10.66
N GLY A 57 -0.16 -6.97 -11.20
CA GLY A 57 -0.71 -6.71 -12.54
C GLY A 57 -2.23 -6.82 -12.64
N GLN A 58 -2.97 -6.67 -11.52
CA GLN A 58 -4.43 -6.75 -11.49
C GLN A 58 -5.13 -5.42 -11.86
N GLY A 59 -4.37 -4.32 -12.00
CA GLY A 59 -4.88 -3.03 -12.47
C GLY A 59 -5.42 -2.11 -11.38
N MET A 60 -5.84 -0.90 -11.78
CA MET A 60 -6.25 0.18 -10.89
C MET A 60 -7.56 -0.12 -10.16
N ASP A 61 -8.56 -0.63 -10.88
CA ASP A 61 -9.88 -0.92 -10.30
C ASP A 61 -9.78 -1.91 -9.14
N GLU A 62 -8.97 -2.97 -9.30
CA GLU A 62 -8.76 -3.96 -8.24
C GLU A 62 -7.93 -3.39 -7.08
N ALA A 63 -6.96 -2.52 -7.36
CA ALA A 63 -6.23 -1.81 -6.31
C ALA A 63 -7.15 -0.92 -5.46
N LEU A 64 -8.07 -0.19 -6.09
CA LEU A 64 -9.06 0.64 -5.39
C LEU A 64 -10.04 -0.21 -4.59
N ARG A 65 -10.59 -1.29 -5.18
CA ARG A 65 -11.51 -2.21 -4.48
C ARG A 65 -10.88 -2.82 -3.23
N ARG A 66 -9.61 -3.20 -3.30
CA ARG A 66 -8.86 -3.72 -2.16
C ARG A 66 -8.62 -2.64 -1.12
N ALA A 67 -8.14 -1.48 -1.53
CA ALA A 67 -7.91 -0.34 -0.63
C ALA A 67 -9.20 0.06 0.11
N GLU A 68 -10.34 0.14 -0.57
CA GLU A 68 -11.64 0.46 0.03
C GLU A 68 -12.05 -0.58 1.07
N ALA A 69 -11.92 -1.87 0.75
CA ALA A 69 -12.24 -2.94 1.69
C ALA A 69 -11.32 -2.93 2.91
N TYR A 70 -10.04 -2.61 2.73
CA TYR A 70 -9.04 -2.57 3.81
C TYR A 70 -9.25 -1.37 4.72
N HIS A 71 -9.58 -0.22 4.14
CA HIS A 71 -10.01 0.95 4.91
C HIS A 71 -11.28 0.67 5.70
N ALA A 72 -12.31 0.07 5.08
CA ALA A 72 -13.54 -0.32 5.76
C ALA A 72 -13.33 -1.39 6.85
N ALA A 73 -12.25 -2.19 6.75
CA ALA A 73 -11.85 -3.16 7.77
C ALA A 73 -11.10 -2.51 8.96
N GLY A 74 -10.79 -1.21 8.89
CA GLY A 74 -10.15 -0.46 9.99
C GLY A 74 -8.66 -0.17 9.80
N ALA A 75 -8.12 -0.32 8.58
CA ALA A 75 -6.75 0.10 8.30
C ALA A 75 -6.61 1.63 8.48
N ASP A 76 -5.60 2.05 9.25
CA ASP A 76 -5.34 3.45 9.57
C ASP A 76 -4.72 4.20 8.39
N ALA A 77 -4.05 3.48 7.48
CA ALA A 77 -3.53 4.01 6.23
C ALA A 77 -3.45 2.92 5.16
N ILE A 78 -3.43 3.34 3.89
CA ILE A 78 -3.17 2.47 2.75
C ILE A 78 -1.76 2.72 2.23
N LEU A 79 -0.97 1.66 2.07
CA LEU A 79 0.27 1.71 1.31
C LEU A 79 -0.01 1.19 -0.10
N ILE A 80 0.00 2.07 -1.09
CA ILE A 80 -0.11 1.70 -2.50
C ILE A 80 1.28 1.60 -3.12
N HIS A 81 1.55 0.51 -3.82
CA HIS A 81 2.86 0.26 -4.40
C HIS A 81 2.80 -0.04 -5.90
N SER A 82 3.78 0.47 -6.64
CA SER A 82 3.97 0.23 -8.07
C SER A 82 5.42 -0.13 -8.36
N LYS A 83 5.60 -1.02 -9.34
CA LYS A 83 6.92 -1.41 -9.88
C LYS A 83 7.31 -0.61 -11.13
N ARG A 84 6.48 0.34 -11.57
CA ARG A 84 6.80 1.20 -12.72
C ARG A 84 7.88 2.22 -12.36
N SER A 85 8.61 2.67 -13.38
CA SER A 85 9.62 3.73 -13.25
C SER A 85 9.02 5.14 -13.15
N THR A 86 7.71 5.29 -13.33
CA THR A 86 6.99 6.57 -13.22
C THR A 86 5.93 6.50 -12.13
N ALA A 87 5.62 7.64 -11.50
CA ALA A 87 4.58 7.74 -10.47
C ALA A 87 3.14 7.73 -11.03
N SER A 88 2.94 7.49 -12.34
CA SER A 88 1.63 7.59 -13.00
C SER A 88 0.53 6.76 -12.32
N GLU A 89 0.81 5.52 -11.95
CA GLU A 89 -0.16 4.68 -11.24
C GLU A 89 -0.46 5.20 -9.83
N ILE A 90 0.54 5.76 -9.15
CA ILE A 90 0.37 6.32 -7.79
C ILE A 90 -0.50 7.57 -7.84
N LEU A 91 -0.25 8.47 -8.79
CA LEU A 91 -1.04 9.67 -9.00
C LEU A 91 -2.48 9.32 -9.42
N GLY A 92 -2.64 8.37 -10.36
CA GLY A 92 -3.94 7.88 -10.76
C GLY A 92 -4.72 7.24 -9.60
N PHE A 93 -4.05 6.51 -8.71
CA PHE A 93 -4.70 6.00 -7.49
C PHE A 93 -5.22 7.15 -6.61
N MET A 94 -4.41 8.20 -6.41
CA MET A 94 -4.80 9.35 -5.59
C MET A 94 -5.99 10.14 -6.14
N GLU A 95 -6.09 10.29 -7.46
CA GLU A 95 -7.24 10.93 -8.13
C GLU A 95 -8.57 10.23 -7.81
N HIS A 96 -8.55 8.90 -7.67
CA HIS A 96 -9.75 8.09 -7.42
C HIS A 96 -9.98 7.78 -5.93
N TRP A 97 -8.94 7.84 -5.10
CA TRP A 97 -9.00 7.42 -3.69
C TRP A 97 -9.94 8.27 -2.84
N GLY A 98 -10.14 9.55 -3.20
CA GLY A 98 -11.08 10.44 -2.52
C GLY A 98 -10.69 10.77 -1.08
N GLN A 99 -9.39 10.74 -0.75
CA GLN A 99 -8.84 11.14 0.55
C GLN A 99 -9.48 10.45 1.78
N ARG A 100 -9.95 9.21 1.63
CA ARG A 100 -10.66 8.46 2.69
C ARG A 100 -9.80 8.15 3.91
N CYS A 101 -8.51 7.89 3.69
CA CYS A 101 -7.50 7.80 4.74
C CYS A 101 -6.11 8.16 4.19
N PRO A 102 -5.10 8.38 5.05
CA PRO A 102 -3.72 8.61 4.64
C PRO A 102 -3.19 7.55 3.67
N VAL A 103 -2.43 8.00 2.67
CA VAL A 103 -1.75 7.12 1.70
C VAL A 103 -0.25 7.20 1.88
N VAL A 104 0.37 6.03 1.95
CA VAL A 104 1.82 5.81 2.08
C VAL A 104 2.38 5.27 0.77
N ILE A 105 3.56 5.73 0.35
CA ILE A 105 4.21 5.28 -0.89
C ILE A 105 5.68 4.90 -0.67
N VAL A 106 6.22 4.11 -1.61
CA VAL A 106 7.63 3.67 -1.63
C VAL A 106 8.24 3.96 -3.01
N PRO A 107 8.82 5.16 -3.25
CA PRO A 107 9.27 5.60 -4.56
C PRO A 107 10.64 5.04 -4.98
N THR A 108 10.94 3.79 -4.66
CA THR A 108 12.22 3.17 -5.02
C THR A 108 12.40 3.04 -6.54
N MET A 109 11.32 2.71 -7.27
CA MET A 109 11.37 2.56 -8.74
C MET A 109 11.15 3.87 -9.50
N TYR A 110 10.39 4.80 -8.92
CA TYR A 110 10.01 6.09 -9.52
C TYR A 110 10.65 7.28 -8.78
N TYR A 111 11.88 7.09 -8.31
CA TYR A 111 12.64 8.04 -7.50
C TYR A 111 12.91 9.39 -8.18
N ALA A 112 12.86 9.44 -9.51
CA ALA A 112 13.06 10.66 -10.29
C ALA A 112 11.86 11.64 -10.20
N THR A 113 10.73 11.19 -9.67
CA THR A 113 9.54 12.04 -9.48
C THR A 113 9.84 13.11 -8.42
N PRO A 114 9.63 14.41 -8.72
CA PRO A 114 9.80 15.47 -7.73
C PRO A 114 8.88 15.26 -6.52
N THR A 115 9.41 15.46 -5.32
CA THR A 115 8.63 15.29 -4.08
C THR A 115 7.47 16.26 -3.96
N GLU A 116 7.51 17.40 -4.67
CA GLU A 116 6.39 18.35 -4.75
C GLU A 116 5.15 17.71 -5.37
N ALA A 117 5.30 16.87 -6.40
CA ALA A 117 4.18 16.17 -7.01
C ALA A 117 3.47 15.25 -6.01
N PHE A 118 4.19 14.66 -5.05
CA PHE A 118 3.58 13.85 -3.99
C PHE A 118 2.80 14.70 -2.99
N ARG A 119 3.30 15.92 -2.66
CA ARG A 119 2.60 16.85 -1.78
C ARG A 119 1.32 17.36 -2.42
N GLU A 120 1.39 17.78 -3.68
CA GLU A 120 0.25 18.25 -4.47
C GLU A 120 -0.83 17.16 -4.60
N ALA A 121 -0.43 15.90 -4.78
CA ALA A 121 -1.34 14.76 -4.83
C ALA A 121 -1.94 14.36 -3.45
N GLY A 122 -1.49 14.97 -2.35
CA GLY A 122 -1.98 14.66 -1.01
C GLY A 122 -1.44 13.35 -0.41
N ILE A 123 -0.27 12.90 -0.85
CA ILE A 123 0.42 11.74 -0.24
C ILE A 123 0.83 12.11 1.19
N SER A 124 0.50 11.24 2.14
CA SER A 124 0.75 11.50 3.56
C SER A 124 2.17 11.14 3.98
N THR A 125 2.72 10.02 3.49
CA THR A 125 4.03 9.51 3.92
C THR A 125 4.81 8.88 2.77
N VAL A 126 6.12 9.13 2.74
CA VAL A 126 7.07 8.58 1.76
C VAL A 126 8.10 7.72 2.48
N ILE A 127 8.32 6.49 2.03
CA ILE A 127 9.29 5.56 2.61
C ILE A 127 10.48 5.37 1.67
N TRP A 128 11.68 5.76 2.12
CA TRP A 128 12.96 5.53 1.43
C TRP A 128 13.56 4.16 1.77
N ALA A 129 12.93 3.09 1.29
CA ALA A 129 13.00 1.74 1.89
C ALA A 129 14.38 1.09 2.10
N ASN A 130 15.36 1.26 1.21
CA ASN A 130 16.56 0.40 1.22
C ASN A 130 17.89 1.12 0.91
N HIS A 131 17.90 2.45 0.90
CA HIS A 131 19.06 3.23 0.46
C HIS A 131 20.28 3.06 1.38
N MET A 132 20.07 3.02 2.69
CA MET A 132 21.16 2.84 3.67
C MET A 132 21.86 1.48 3.56
N MET A 133 21.13 0.41 3.17
CA MET A 133 21.74 -0.91 2.96
C MET A 133 22.50 -1.01 1.63
N ARG A 134 22.24 -0.10 0.70
CA ARG A 134 22.87 -0.06 -0.64
C ARG A 134 24.09 0.87 -0.70
N ALA A 135 24.32 1.66 0.35
CA ALA A 135 25.39 2.65 0.44
C ALA A 135 26.75 2.02 0.75
#